data_AF-A0AAP2HKA4-F1
#
_entry.id   AF-A0AAP2HKA4-F1
#
_cell.length_a   1.000
_cell.length_b   1.000
_cell.length_c   1.000
_cell.angle_alpha   90.00
_cell.angle_beta   90.00
_cell.angle_gamma   90.00
#
_symmetry.space_group_name_H-M   'P 1'
#
loop_
_entity.id
_entity.type
_entity.pdbx_description
1 polymer ?
#
loop_
_entity_poly.entity_id
_entity_poly.type
_entity_poly.pdbx_seq_one_letter_code
_entity_poly.pdbx_strand_id
1 'polypeptide(L)'
;MKAFALIALTCVVLAACGGDDGPSAAAPAGSGSGSGNSGGTGGGTGNGGGTSGGTGGGTGGTGGSGGGAVTLRYEALPTASDAASFLTLVNGEGAKGYRYLSDAYYAADAATRSIFVNDGAAQTYTYQLQSPPADVAAFVAQANAQGASGYRYEGPLTYGELYRKDGGSSATYTYAAANPPTGTAAFIAQANDQGQSGYWFVGPMMIGSQQANLYMKNNASAATYTYDALTPTSNVADFIAQANQEGAKGYRAKGAMMFGSDSAWVYVKDRTQSPVFAYRSTAVQSTGAGFIDQSNTMGAQGNAYLGDLAFGTPASFYFSASNCTGFLCTTLNPLTQN
;
A
#
# COMPACT_ATOMS: atom_id res chain seq x y z
N MET A 1 -28.40 18.94 -14.55
CA MET A 1 -27.06 19.08 -15.15
C MET A 1 -26.11 18.27 -14.30
N LYS A 2 -25.61 17.15 -14.82
CA LYS A 2 -24.86 16.13 -14.06
C LYS A 2 -23.36 16.42 -14.19
N ALA A 3 -22.71 16.83 -13.11
CA ALA A 3 -21.26 16.90 -13.02
C ALA A 3 -20.74 15.47 -12.79
N PHE A 4 -20.02 14.93 -13.76
CA PHE A 4 -19.37 13.63 -13.66
C PHE A 4 -18.08 13.78 -12.85
N ALA A 5 -17.89 12.90 -11.87
CA ALA A 5 -16.62 12.75 -11.16
C ALA A 5 -15.58 12.19 -12.15
N LEU A 6 -14.75 13.07 -12.69
CA LEU A 6 -13.65 12.73 -13.58
C LEU A 6 -12.47 12.26 -12.70
N ILE A 7 -12.34 10.95 -12.48
CA ILE A 7 -11.02 10.40 -12.16
C ILE A 7 -10.26 10.41 -13.48
N ALA A 8 -9.54 11.51 -13.70
CA ALA A 8 -8.51 11.53 -14.72
C ALA A 8 -7.46 10.49 -14.32
N LEU A 9 -7.53 9.31 -14.92
CA LEU A 9 -6.38 8.43 -15.06
C LEU A 9 -5.43 9.16 -16.01
N THR A 10 -4.71 10.13 -15.47
CA THR A 10 -3.68 10.87 -16.20
C THR A 10 -2.54 9.89 -16.43
N CYS A 11 -2.57 9.21 -17.58
CA CYS A 11 -1.36 8.68 -18.18
C CYS A 11 -0.45 9.87 -18.45
N VAL A 12 0.40 10.20 -17.48
CA VAL A 12 1.52 11.10 -17.71
C VAL A 12 2.53 10.31 -18.55
N VAL A 13 2.36 10.39 -19.87
CA VAL A 13 3.42 10.08 -20.82
C VAL A 13 4.47 11.18 -20.64
N LEU A 14 5.50 10.91 -19.85
CA LEU A 14 6.69 11.76 -19.78
C LEU A 14 7.45 11.60 -21.10
N ALA A 15 7.13 12.45 -22.08
CA ALA A 15 7.95 12.60 -23.27
C ALA A 15 9.24 13.33 -22.88
N ALA A 16 10.30 12.58 -22.60
CA ALA A 16 11.65 13.12 -22.53
C ALA A 16 12.15 13.39 -23.95
N CYS A 17 12.10 14.65 -24.39
CA CYS A 17 12.91 15.13 -25.50
C CYS A 17 14.37 15.20 -25.02
N GLY A 18 15.24 14.41 -25.65
CA GLY A 18 16.69 14.49 -25.52
C GLY A 18 17.33 15.41 -26.56
N GLY A 19 18.62 15.72 -26.31
CA GLY A 19 19.58 16.37 -27.23
C GLY A 19 19.64 17.90 -27.07
N ASP A 20 20.77 18.58 -26.88
CA ASP A 20 22.10 18.36 -27.46
C ASP A 20 23.24 19.13 -26.71
N ASP A 21 24.42 18.49 -26.68
CA ASP A 21 25.82 18.95 -26.87
C ASP A 21 26.48 20.10 -26.09
N GLY A 22 27.60 19.75 -25.43
CA GLY A 22 28.72 20.64 -25.10
C GLY A 22 29.79 20.00 -24.20
N PRO A 23 31.05 19.80 -24.65
CA PRO A 23 32.09 19.08 -23.91
C PRO A 23 32.95 20.00 -23.02
N SER A 24 33.78 19.38 -22.16
CA SER A 24 34.94 19.88 -21.37
C SER A 24 34.65 19.97 -19.85
N ALA A 25 35.54 19.65 -18.90
CA ALA A 25 36.97 19.39 -18.92
C ALA A 25 37.39 18.48 -17.74
N ALA A 26 38.61 17.97 -17.83
CA ALA A 26 39.27 17.02 -16.96
C ALA A 26 39.43 17.45 -15.48
N ALA A 27 39.43 16.44 -14.60
CA ALA A 27 39.86 16.53 -13.22
C ALA A 27 41.40 16.60 -13.11
N PRO A 28 41.97 17.34 -12.14
CA PRO A 28 43.33 17.12 -11.70
C PRO A 28 43.37 16.21 -10.46
N ALA A 29 44.32 15.27 -10.50
CA ALA A 29 44.78 14.49 -9.37
C ALA A 29 45.50 15.38 -8.34
N GLY A 30 45.28 15.09 -7.06
CA GLY A 30 46.01 15.70 -5.94
C GLY A 30 46.34 14.64 -4.88
N SER A 31 47.55 14.11 -4.96
CA SER A 31 48.21 13.28 -3.96
C SER A 31 48.63 14.10 -2.73
N GLY A 32 48.39 13.59 -1.53
CA GLY A 32 48.89 14.17 -0.29
C GLY A 32 49.00 13.12 0.82
N SER A 33 50.21 12.61 1.01
CA SER A 33 50.64 11.73 2.10
C SER A 33 50.92 12.51 3.40
N GLY A 34 50.59 11.94 4.56
CA GLY A 34 51.02 12.44 5.87
C GLY A 34 50.79 11.41 6.98
N SER A 35 51.88 10.93 7.57
CA SER A 35 52.02 9.84 8.54
C SER A 35 52.26 10.32 9.98
N GLY A 36 51.89 9.48 10.98
CA GLY A 36 52.53 9.43 12.32
C GLY A 36 51.59 9.59 13.53
N ASN A 37 51.18 8.47 14.17
CA ASN A 37 51.58 7.96 15.52
C ASN A 37 51.00 8.76 16.72
N SER A 38 50.57 8.23 17.87
CA SER A 38 50.68 6.95 18.61
C SER A 38 49.66 7.04 19.78
N GLY A 39 48.92 6.00 20.19
CA GLY A 39 49.34 4.97 21.16
C GLY A 39 48.47 5.01 22.43
N GLY A 40 47.99 3.86 22.93
CA GLY A 40 47.24 3.77 24.20
C GLY A 40 46.41 2.51 24.39
N THR A 41 47.05 1.41 24.78
CA THR A 41 46.47 0.15 25.26
C THR A 41 45.90 0.25 26.68
N GLY A 42 44.85 -0.53 26.99
CA GLY A 42 44.43 -0.81 28.37
C GLY A 42 43.24 -1.75 28.46
N GLY A 43 43.48 -3.04 28.67
CA GLY A 43 42.47 -4.04 28.99
C GLY A 43 42.12 -4.07 30.48
N GLY A 44 40.96 -4.65 30.80
CA GLY A 44 40.52 -4.86 32.18
C GLY A 44 39.30 -5.77 32.26
N THR A 45 39.54 -7.04 32.55
CA THR A 45 38.57 -8.07 32.94
C THR A 45 38.06 -7.84 34.37
N GLY A 46 36.78 -8.09 34.64
CA GLY A 46 36.21 -8.16 35.98
C GLY A 46 34.94 -9.01 36.03
N ASN A 47 35.03 -10.12 36.75
CA ASN A 47 34.01 -11.17 36.91
C ASN A 47 33.50 -11.17 38.37
N GLY A 48 32.24 -11.51 38.59
CA GLY A 48 31.61 -11.78 39.90
C GLY A 48 30.15 -11.31 39.91
N GLY A 49 29.10 -12.10 40.14
CA GLY A 49 28.97 -13.37 40.86
C GLY A 49 28.16 -13.13 42.14
N GLY A 50 26.87 -13.51 42.18
CA GLY A 50 26.03 -13.37 43.38
C GLY A 50 24.55 -13.72 43.18
N THR A 51 24.17 -14.88 43.70
CA THR A 51 22.90 -15.63 43.61
C THR A 51 21.78 -15.20 44.57
N SER A 52 20.51 -15.48 44.20
CA SER A 52 19.35 -16.02 44.97
C SER A 52 18.06 -15.54 44.29
N GLY A 53 16.98 -16.30 44.07
CA GLY A 53 16.43 -17.45 44.75
C GLY A 53 14.97 -17.11 45.07
N GLY A 54 14.01 -17.57 44.26
CA GLY A 54 12.59 -17.22 44.43
C GLY A 54 11.65 -18.01 43.54
N THR A 55 11.29 -19.22 43.98
CA THR A 55 10.18 -20.04 43.48
C THR A 55 8.84 -19.44 43.88
N GLY A 56 7.93 -19.24 42.92
CA GLY A 56 6.54 -18.90 43.17
C GLY A 56 5.67 -19.31 41.97
N GLY A 57 4.93 -20.40 42.11
CA GLY A 57 3.92 -20.83 41.16
C GLY A 57 2.70 -19.89 41.17
N GLY A 58 2.16 -19.62 39.98
CA GLY A 58 0.95 -18.83 39.78
C GLY A 58 0.27 -19.27 38.50
N THR A 59 -0.83 -19.99 38.67
CA THR A 59 -1.75 -20.55 37.68
C THR A 59 -2.46 -19.48 36.83
N GLY A 60 -2.70 -19.82 35.56
CA GLY A 60 -3.91 -19.41 34.83
C GLY A 60 -4.01 -17.95 34.38
N GLY A 61 -3.54 -17.66 33.17
CA GLY A 61 -3.84 -16.42 32.45
C GLY A 61 -4.26 -16.73 31.02
N THR A 62 -5.57 -16.87 30.82
CA THR A 62 -6.23 -16.95 29.51
C THR A 62 -5.78 -15.80 28.61
N GLY A 63 -5.32 -16.13 27.40
CA GLY A 63 -4.93 -15.16 26.37
C GLY A 63 -6.10 -14.27 25.97
N GLY A 64 -6.13 -13.07 26.52
CA GLY A 64 -6.98 -11.99 26.05
C GLY A 64 -6.38 -11.39 24.77
N SER A 65 -7.06 -11.59 23.65
CA SER A 65 -6.87 -10.80 22.44
C SER A 65 -7.32 -9.37 22.70
N GLY A 66 -6.42 -8.54 23.24
CA GLY A 66 -6.56 -7.10 23.24
C GLY A 66 -6.08 -6.57 21.89
N GLY A 67 -7.01 -6.26 20.98
CA GLY A 67 -6.70 -5.51 19.77
C GLY A 67 -6.21 -4.11 20.14
N GLY A 68 -4.90 -3.96 20.32
CA GLY A 68 -4.28 -2.65 20.45
C GLY A 68 -4.55 -1.84 19.18
N ALA A 69 -4.97 -0.59 19.33
CA ALA A 69 -5.12 0.32 18.20
C ALA A 69 -3.81 0.35 17.40
N VAL A 70 -3.86 -0.04 16.13
CA VAL A 70 -2.71 0.08 15.24
C VAL A 70 -2.35 1.56 15.17
N THR A 71 -1.14 1.90 15.62
CA THR A 71 -0.63 3.26 15.48
C THR A 71 0.06 3.34 14.12
N LEU A 72 -0.63 3.90 13.13
CA LEU A 72 -0.06 4.11 11.81
C LEU A 72 0.90 5.30 11.85
N ARG A 73 2.08 5.13 11.26
CA ARG A 73 3.08 6.17 11.06
C ARG A 73 3.40 6.30 9.58
N TYR A 74 3.45 7.51 9.08
CA TYR A 74 3.70 7.83 7.69
C TYR A 74 5.00 8.61 7.56
N GLU A 75 5.68 8.38 6.45
CA GLU A 75 6.88 9.12 6.05
C GLU A 75 6.79 9.49 4.57
N ALA A 76 7.37 10.63 4.22
CA ALA A 76 7.48 11.11 2.84
C ALA A 76 8.95 11.38 2.53
N LEU A 77 9.46 10.71 1.51
CA LEU A 77 10.84 10.84 1.06
C LEU A 77 10.89 11.38 -0.39
N PRO A 78 12.01 12.00 -0.81
CA PRO A 78 12.23 12.29 -2.22
C PRO A 78 12.05 11.02 -3.08
N THR A 79 11.47 11.17 -4.26
CA THR A 79 11.38 10.07 -5.22
C THR A 79 12.77 9.68 -5.71
N ALA A 80 12.92 8.42 -6.07
CA ALA A 80 14.12 7.92 -6.73
C ALA A 80 14.12 8.26 -8.23
N SER A 81 15.32 8.46 -8.79
CA SER A 81 15.53 8.85 -10.20
C SER A 81 15.47 7.68 -11.18
N ASP A 82 15.66 6.46 -10.69
CA ASP A 82 15.74 5.26 -11.52
C ASP A 82 15.30 4.01 -10.74
N ALA A 83 15.18 2.89 -11.45
CA ALA A 83 14.73 1.63 -10.88
C ALA A 83 15.62 1.10 -9.74
N ALA A 84 16.95 1.27 -9.87
CA ALA A 84 17.90 0.74 -8.89
C ALA A 84 17.84 1.53 -7.58
N SER A 85 17.90 2.87 -7.68
CA SER A 85 17.74 3.78 -6.53
C SER A 85 16.36 3.67 -5.90
N PHE A 86 15.31 3.43 -6.69
CA PHE A 86 13.96 3.16 -6.16
C PHE A 86 13.96 1.88 -5.33
N LEU A 87 14.53 0.79 -5.87
CA LEU A 87 14.61 -0.48 -5.16
C LEU A 87 15.43 -0.38 -3.87
N THR A 88 16.52 0.40 -3.88
CA THR A 88 17.31 0.72 -2.67
C THR A 88 16.47 1.49 -1.66
N LEU A 89 15.72 2.51 -2.09
CA LEU A 89 14.86 3.32 -1.23
C LEU A 89 13.80 2.46 -0.54
N VAL A 90 13.01 1.69 -1.30
CA VAL A 90 11.91 0.90 -0.70
C VAL A 90 12.40 -0.25 0.18
N ASN A 91 13.56 -0.86 -0.13
CA ASN A 91 14.16 -1.86 0.77
C ASN A 91 14.79 -1.23 2.01
N GLY A 92 15.34 -0.02 1.91
CA GLY A 92 15.87 0.74 3.04
C GLY A 92 14.78 1.09 4.04
N GLU A 93 13.63 1.59 3.57
CA GLU A 93 12.46 1.83 4.42
C GLU A 93 11.80 0.52 4.87
N GLY A 94 11.77 -0.48 4.00
CA GLY A 94 11.30 -1.83 4.31
C GLY A 94 12.03 -2.45 5.49
N ALA A 95 13.35 -2.27 5.61
CA ALA A 95 14.15 -2.75 6.74
C ALA A 95 13.79 -2.08 8.08
N LYS A 96 13.16 -0.89 8.03
CA LYS A 96 12.65 -0.16 9.21
C LYS A 96 11.19 -0.49 9.53
N GLY A 97 10.57 -1.40 8.77
CA GLY A 97 9.15 -1.76 8.91
C GLY A 97 8.19 -0.77 8.23
N TYR A 98 8.68 0.06 7.31
CA TYR A 98 7.85 0.93 6.48
C TYR A 98 7.59 0.29 5.12
N ARG A 99 6.32 0.18 4.74
CA ARG A 99 5.93 -0.25 3.39
C ARG A 99 5.63 0.95 2.51
N TYR A 100 6.09 0.88 1.26
CA TYR A 100 5.73 1.80 0.20
C TYR A 100 4.22 1.81 -0.03
N LEU A 101 3.64 3.01 -0.17
CA LEU A 101 2.23 3.22 -0.51
C LEU A 101 2.07 3.68 -1.95
N SER A 102 2.64 4.83 -2.30
CA SER A 102 2.52 5.44 -3.62
C SER A 102 3.45 6.65 -3.70
N ASP A 103 3.62 7.17 -4.91
CA ASP A 103 4.16 8.51 -5.12
C ASP A 103 3.01 9.52 -5.18
N ALA A 104 3.18 10.68 -4.54
CA ALA A 104 2.18 11.75 -4.49
C ALA A 104 2.81 13.11 -4.81
N TYR A 105 2.16 13.89 -5.67
CA TYR A 105 2.59 15.25 -6.02
C TYR A 105 1.98 16.29 -5.09
N TYR A 106 2.81 17.17 -4.56
CA TYR A 106 2.41 18.24 -3.66
C TYR A 106 2.64 19.60 -4.31
N ALA A 107 1.54 20.28 -4.65
CA ALA A 107 1.58 21.49 -5.48
C ALA A 107 2.35 22.65 -4.85
N ALA A 108 2.29 22.82 -3.53
CA ALA A 108 3.02 23.89 -2.84
C ALA A 108 4.53 23.58 -2.72
N ASP A 109 4.91 22.30 -2.74
CA ASP A 109 6.32 21.88 -2.78
C ASP A 109 6.87 21.86 -4.21
N ALA A 110 5.99 21.89 -5.22
CA ALA A 110 6.29 21.62 -6.62
C ALA A 110 7.10 20.31 -6.81
N ALA A 111 6.79 19.29 -6.01
CA ALA A 111 7.56 18.05 -5.95
C ALA A 111 6.70 16.82 -5.72
N THR A 112 7.15 15.70 -6.27
CA THR A 112 6.62 14.37 -5.96
C THR A 112 7.39 13.76 -4.80
N ARG A 113 6.69 13.09 -3.88
CA ARG A 113 7.27 12.36 -2.75
C ARG A 113 6.81 10.91 -2.78
N SER A 114 7.72 9.99 -2.46
CA SER A 114 7.37 8.60 -2.17
C SER A 114 6.85 8.50 -0.74
N ILE A 115 5.64 7.98 -0.60
CA ILE A 115 4.93 7.87 0.67
C ILE A 115 5.08 6.45 1.21
N PHE A 116 5.38 6.36 2.50
CA PHE A 116 5.55 5.12 3.23
C PHE A 116 4.63 5.08 4.45
N VAL A 117 4.29 3.88 4.89
CA VAL A 117 3.55 3.66 6.13
C VAL A 117 4.14 2.51 6.94
N ASN A 118 4.23 2.69 8.25
CA ASN A 118 4.44 1.64 9.22
C ASN A 118 3.13 1.46 9.99
N ASP A 119 2.52 0.30 9.83
CA ASP A 119 1.27 -0.11 10.48
C ASP A 119 1.49 -1.27 11.46
N GLY A 120 2.75 -1.56 11.80
CA GLY A 120 3.13 -2.66 12.69
C GLY A 120 2.75 -4.06 12.18
N ALA A 121 2.29 -4.21 10.93
CA ALA A 121 1.83 -5.50 10.42
C ALA A 121 2.98 -6.50 10.17
N ALA A 122 4.17 -6.01 9.83
CA ALA A 122 5.38 -6.80 9.76
C ALA A 122 6.59 -5.99 10.28
N GLN A 123 7.60 -6.71 10.77
CA GLN A 123 8.81 -6.08 11.28
C GLN A 123 9.70 -5.53 10.15
N THR A 124 9.65 -6.14 8.97
CA THR A 124 10.41 -5.73 7.79
C THR A 124 9.63 -6.03 6.52
N TYR A 125 9.99 -5.34 5.44
CA TYR A 125 9.49 -5.58 4.10
C TYR A 125 10.68 -5.68 3.12
N THR A 126 10.62 -6.64 2.21
CA THR A 126 11.60 -6.79 1.12
C THR A 126 10.89 -6.64 -0.22
N TYR A 127 11.47 -5.88 -1.12
CA TYR A 127 10.90 -5.55 -2.41
C TYR A 127 11.73 -6.10 -3.57
N GLN A 128 11.05 -6.42 -4.66
CA GLN A 128 11.64 -6.75 -5.94
C GLN A 128 10.89 -6.05 -7.07
N LEU A 129 11.62 -5.68 -8.11
CA LEU A 129 11.08 -5.18 -9.37
C LEU A 129 11.24 -6.25 -10.44
N GLN A 130 10.17 -6.49 -11.18
CA GLN A 130 10.19 -7.32 -12.39
C GLN A 130 9.88 -6.46 -13.61
N SER A 131 10.36 -6.90 -14.77
CA SER A 131 10.02 -6.22 -16.02
C SER A 131 8.51 -6.31 -16.32
N PRO A 132 7.90 -5.28 -16.92
CA PRO A 132 6.52 -5.34 -17.36
C PRO A 132 6.28 -6.51 -18.34
N PRO A 133 5.30 -7.38 -18.08
CA PRO A 133 4.94 -8.47 -18.98
C PRO A 133 4.27 -7.97 -20.26
N ALA A 134 4.43 -8.71 -21.37
CA ALA A 134 3.89 -8.32 -22.67
C ALA A 134 2.36 -8.45 -22.78
N ASP A 135 1.78 -9.39 -22.04
CA ASP A 135 0.35 -9.69 -22.05
C ASP A 135 -0.14 -10.23 -20.69
N VAL A 136 -1.45 -10.39 -20.57
CA VAL A 136 -2.12 -10.83 -19.33
C VAL A 136 -1.66 -12.23 -18.90
N ALA A 137 -1.43 -13.15 -19.83
CA ALA A 137 -1.01 -14.51 -19.50
C ALA A 137 0.41 -14.52 -18.94
N ALA A 138 1.33 -13.78 -19.58
CA ALA A 138 2.69 -13.58 -19.10
C ALA A 138 2.70 -12.89 -17.73
N PHE A 139 1.82 -11.92 -17.50
CA PHE A 139 1.68 -11.29 -16.19
C PHE A 139 1.23 -12.26 -15.12
N VAL A 140 0.17 -13.04 -15.36
CA VAL A 140 -0.31 -14.02 -14.39
C VAL A 140 0.76 -15.08 -14.09
N ALA A 141 1.52 -15.52 -15.10
CA ALA A 141 2.64 -16.44 -14.89
C ALA A 141 3.75 -15.83 -14.01
N GLN A 142 4.17 -14.59 -14.32
CA GLN A 142 5.15 -13.85 -13.52
C GLN A 142 4.67 -13.65 -12.08
N ALA A 143 3.45 -13.14 -11.90
CA ALA A 143 2.89 -12.85 -10.59
C ALA A 143 2.74 -14.13 -9.75
N ASN A 144 2.36 -15.27 -10.34
CA ASN A 144 2.32 -16.55 -9.63
C ASN A 144 3.71 -17.07 -9.27
N ALA A 145 4.74 -16.86 -10.10
CA ALA A 145 6.11 -17.24 -9.77
C ALA A 145 6.64 -16.42 -8.58
N GLN A 146 6.38 -15.10 -8.57
CA GLN A 146 6.69 -14.23 -7.43
C GLN A 146 5.89 -14.62 -6.18
N GLY A 147 4.60 -14.85 -6.34
CA GLY A 147 3.67 -15.27 -5.28
C GLY A 147 4.07 -16.59 -4.62
N ALA A 148 4.51 -17.58 -5.39
CA ALA A 148 5.05 -18.84 -4.87
C ALA A 148 6.33 -18.63 -4.03
N SER A 149 7.10 -17.58 -4.30
CA SER A 149 8.28 -17.18 -3.54
C SER A 149 7.96 -16.32 -2.30
N GLY A 150 6.67 -16.05 -2.07
CA GLY A 150 6.14 -15.25 -0.97
C GLY A 150 6.08 -13.74 -1.25
N TYR A 151 6.23 -13.33 -2.50
CA TYR A 151 6.12 -11.93 -2.90
C TYR A 151 4.70 -11.60 -3.38
N ARG A 152 4.07 -10.66 -2.69
CA ARG A 152 2.79 -10.05 -3.06
C ARG A 152 3.01 -8.92 -4.05
N TYR A 153 2.25 -8.92 -5.13
CA TYR A 153 2.13 -7.80 -6.06
C TYR A 153 1.57 -6.54 -5.38
N GLU A 154 2.28 -5.42 -5.53
CA GLU A 154 1.89 -4.10 -4.98
C GLU A 154 1.33 -3.15 -6.04
N GLY A 155 1.77 -3.28 -7.29
CA GLY A 155 1.26 -2.51 -8.40
C GLY A 155 2.30 -2.25 -9.50
N PRO A 156 1.84 -1.69 -10.63
CA PRO A 156 2.73 -1.27 -11.69
C PRO A 156 3.38 0.05 -11.31
N LEU A 157 4.63 0.22 -11.70
CA LEU A 157 5.40 1.45 -11.59
C LEU A 157 6.01 1.78 -12.95
N THR A 158 6.46 3.02 -13.10
CA THR A 158 7.26 3.46 -14.26
C THR A 158 8.48 2.55 -14.50
N TYR A 159 9.00 1.93 -13.44
CA TYR A 159 10.20 1.09 -13.46
C TYR A 159 9.93 -0.40 -13.65
N GLY A 160 8.67 -0.84 -13.63
CA GLY A 160 8.30 -2.26 -13.67
C GLY A 160 7.19 -2.64 -12.70
N GLU A 161 7.03 -3.93 -12.49
CA GLU A 161 6.06 -4.50 -11.56
C GLU A 161 6.67 -4.65 -10.17
N LEU A 162 6.10 -3.98 -9.17
CA LEU A 162 6.59 -4.04 -7.79
C LEU A 162 5.96 -5.22 -7.05
N TYR A 163 6.81 -6.01 -6.40
CA TYR A 163 6.38 -7.03 -5.47
C TYR A 163 7.05 -6.86 -4.11
N ARG A 164 6.33 -7.20 -3.04
CA ARG A 164 6.74 -7.10 -1.64
C ARG A 164 6.61 -8.43 -0.93
N LYS A 165 7.59 -8.77 -0.10
CA LYS A 165 7.53 -9.87 0.85
C LYS A 165 7.56 -9.33 2.27
N ASP A 166 6.68 -9.85 3.10
CA ASP A 166 6.55 -9.47 4.50
C ASP A 166 7.50 -10.31 5.36
N GLY A 167 8.37 -9.65 6.11
CA GLY A 167 9.38 -10.30 6.95
C GLY A 167 8.74 -11.17 8.02
N GLY A 168 9.21 -12.43 8.12
CA GLY A 168 8.67 -13.42 9.05
C GLY A 168 7.39 -14.12 8.55
N SER A 169 6.84 -13.73 7.40
CA SER A 169 5.68 -14.39 6.80
C SER A 169 6.11 -15.57 5.93
N SER A 170 5.40 -16.70 6.07
CA SER A 170 5.46 -17.85 5.16
C SER A 170 4.36 -17.82 4.09
N ALA A 171 3.60 -16.74 4.01
CA ALA A 171 2.51 -16.60 3.05
C ALA A 171 3.02 -16.73 1.61
N THR A 172 2.25 -17.43 0.78
CA THR A 172 2.39 -17.44 -0.67
C THR A 172 1.13 -16.88 -1.30
N TYR A 173 1.24 -16.43 -2.54
CA TYR A 173 0.15 -15.77 -3.25
C TYR A 173 -0.12 -16.44 -4.59
N THR A 174 -1.40 -16.53 -4.94
CA THR A 174 -1.86 -16.99 -6.24
C THR A 174 -2.64 -15.87 -6.93
N TYR A 175 -2.47 -15.73 -8.24
CA TYR A 175 -3.07 -14.67 -9.05
C TYR A 175 -3.93 -15.25 -10.17
N ALA A 176 -5.05 -14.59 -10.42
CA ALA A 176 -5.94 -14.86 -11.54
C ALA A 176 -6.34 -13.54 -12.21
N ALA A 177 -6.55 -13.57 -13.51
CA ALA A 177 -7.06 -12.44 -14.26
C ALA A 177 -8.39 -12.82 -14.95
N ALA A 178 -9.28 -11.86 -15.08
CA ALA A 178 -10.51 -12.00 -15.83
C ALA A 178 -10.74 -10.78 -16.72
N ASN A 179 -11.53 -10.96 -17.78
CA ASN A 179 -11.91 -9.84 -18.64
C ASN A 179 -12.70 -8.78 -17.85
N PRO A 180 -12.56 -7.49 -18.17
CA PRO A 180 -13.36 -6.45 -17.53
C PRO A 180 -14.85 -6.62 -17.89
N PRO A 181 -15.75 -6.60 -16.90
CA PRO A 181 -17.19 -6.66 -17.11
C PRO A 181 -17.71 -5.32 -17.66
N THR A 182 -18.74 -5.38 -18.52
CA THR A 182 -19.34 -4.19 -19.16
C THR A 182 -20.51 -3.58 -18.38
N GLY A 183 -20.67 -3.93 -17.09
CA GLY A 183 -21.72 -3.38 -16.24
C GLY A 183 -21.58 -3.81 -14.77
N THR A 184 -22.18 -3.05 -13.87
CA THR A 184 -22.01 -3.23 -12.42
C THR A 184 -22.47 -4.61 -11.93
N ALA A 185 -23.60 -5.12 -12.41
CA ALA A 185 -24.10 -6.44 -12.02
C ALA A 185 -23.16 -7.59 -12.45
N ALA A 186 -22.60 -7.49 -13.67
CA ALA A 186 -21.64 -8.45 -14.17
C ALA A 186 -20.32 -8.40 -13.38
N PHE A 187 -19.89 -7.20 -12.95
CA PHE A 187 -18.78 -7.05 -12.04
C PHE A 187 -19.01 -7.74 -10.70
N ILE A 188 -20.16 -7.49 -10.07
CA ILE A 188 -20.49 -8.09 -8.78
C ILE A 188 -20.54 -9.62 -8.87
N ALA A 189 -21.13 -10.18 -9.92
CA ALA A 189 -21.11 -11.62 -10.15
C ALA A 189 -19.67 -12.16 -10.25
N GLN A 190 -18.85 -11.59 -11.14
CA GLN A 190 -17.46 -12.01 -11.33
C GLN A 190 -16.62 -11.89 -10.05
N ALA A 191 -16.71 -10.74 -9.35
CA ALA A 191 -15.93 -10.49 -8.15
C ALA A 191 -16.36 -11.39 -6.98
N ASN A 192 -17.65 -11.69 -6.86
CA ASN A 192 -18.16 -12.61 -5.83
C ASN A 192 -17.79 -14.07 -6.11
N ASP A 193 -17.77 -14.51 -7.37
CA ASP A 193 -17.34 -15.86 -7.73
C ASP A 193 -15.85 -16.08 -7.39
N GLN A 194 -15.02 -15.09 -7.73
CA GLN A 194 -13.60 -15.08 -7.33
C GLN A 194 -13.43 -14.98 -5.81
N GLY A 195 -14.21 -14.11 -5.17
CA GLY A 195 -14.24 -13.87 -3.73
C GLY A 195 -14.56 -15.12 -2.91
N GLN A 196 -15.52 -15.93 -3.35
CA GLN A 196 -15.86 -17.22 -2.74
C GLN A 196 -14.71 -18.23 -2.82
N SER A 197 -13.86 -18.12 -3.85
CA SER A 197 -12.66 -18.96 -4.01
C SER A 197 -11.45 -18.45 -3.20
N GLY A 198 -11.63 -17.37 -2.44
CA GLY A 198 -10.61 -16.73 -1.59
C GLY A 198 -9.74 -15.71 -2.33
N TYR A 199 -10.11 -15.33 -3.55
CA TYR A 199 -9.42 -14.27 -4.27
C TYR A 199 -10.06 -12.91 -3.95
N TRP A 200 -9.25 -11.97 -3.48
CA TRP A 200 -9.68 -10.57 -3.44
C TRP A 200 -9.37 -9.89 -4.77
N PHE A 201 -10.28 -9.03 -5.19
CA PHE A 201 -10.11 -8.14 -6.33
C PHE A 201 -9.07 -7.05 -5.99
N VAL A 202 -7.92 -7.12 -6.66
CA VAL A 202 -6.83 -6.14 -6.53
C VAL A 202 -7.25 -4.84 -7.20
N GLY A 203 -7.68 -4.91 -8.46
CA GLY A 203 -8.10 -3.75 -9.24
C GLY A 203 -8.11 -4.05 -10.74
N PRO A 204 -8.64 -3.13 -11.56
CA PRO A 204 -8.44 -3.17 -13.00
C PRO A 204 -6.97 -2.84 -13.32
N MET A 205 -6.44 -3.47 -14.35
CA MET A 205 -5.06 -3.29 -14.79
C MET A 205 -4.98 -3.19 -16.31
N MET A 206 -4.04 -2.36 -16.77
CA MET A 206 -3.57 -2.36 -18.15
C MET A 206 -2.28 -3.17 -18.21
N ILE A 207 -2.27 -4.26 -18.97
CA ILE A 207 -1.09 -5.11 -19.19
C ILE A 207 -0.84 -5.18 -20.70
N GLY A 208 0.29 -4.63 -21.15
CA GLY A 208 0.50 -4.34 -22.56
C GLY A 208 -0.62 -3.45 -23.11
N SER A 209 -1.33 -3.92 -24.14
CA SER A 209 -2.48 -3.22 -24.72
C SER A 209 -3.84 -3.75 -24.23
N GLN A 210 -3.86 -4.64 -23.24
CA GLN A 210 -5.08 -5.32 -22.78
C GLN A 210 -5.47 -4.84 -21.39
N GLN A 211 -6.78 -4.69 -21.17
CA GLN A 211 -7.33 -4.44 -19.84
C GLN A 211 -7.80 -5.76 -19.22
N ALA A 212 -7.50 -5.97 -17.94
CA ALA A 212 -7.98 -7.12 -17.17
C ALA A 212 -8.27 -6.72 -15.72
N ASN A 213 -9.18 -7.45 -15.09
CA ASN A 213 -9.36 -7.41 -13.64
C ASN A 213 -8.40 -8.39 -12.97
N LEU A 214 -7.55 -7.90 -12.06
CA LEU A 214 -6.63 -8.73 -11.29
C LEU A 214 -7.26 -9.18 -9.98
N TYR A 215 -7.09 -10.46 -9.69
CA TYR A 215 -7.49 -11.13 -8.47
C TYR A 215 -6.28 -11.78 -7.83
N MET A 216 -6.20 -11.74 -6.50
CA MET A 216 -5.09 -12.31 -5.74
C MET A 216 -5.64 -13.10 -4.55
N LYS A 217 -5.00 -14.22 -4.23
CA LYS A 217 -5.31 -15.06 -3.07
C LYS A 217 -4.08 -15.17 -2.20
N ASN A 218 -4.24 -14.95 -0.89
CA ASN A 218 -3.23 -15.33 0.09
C ASN A 218 -3.46 -16.79 0.48
N ASN A 219 -2.56 -17.69 0.10
CA ASN A 219 -2.72 -19.13 0.32
C ASN A 219 -2.59 -19.53 1.81
N ALA A 220 -2.09 -18.63 2.67
CA ALA A 220 -2.06 -18.84 4.12
C ALA A 220 -3.35 -18.37 4.82
N SER A 221 -4.31 -17.79 4.09
CA SER A 221 -5.56 -17.28 4.65
C SER A 221 -6.76 -18.12 4.19
N ALA A 222 -7.72 -18.32 5.11
CA ALA A 222 -9.02 -18.88 4.80
C ALA A 222 -10.06 -17.83 4.37
N ALA A 223 -9.66 -16.54 4.28
CA ALA A 223 -10.55 -15.44 3.96
C ALA A 223 -11.28 -15.67 2.64
N THR A 224 -12.56 -15.31 2.63
CA THR A 224 -13.41 -15.25 1.45
C THR A 224 -14.06 -13.89 1.38
N TYR A 225 -14.28 -13.40 0.17
CA TYR A 225 -14.68 -12.02 -0.04
C TYR A 225 -16.05 -11.95 -0.70
N THR A 226 -16.80 -10.92 -0.33
CA THR A 226 -18.02 -10.51 -1.03
C THR A 226 -17.96 -9.04 -1.35
N TYR A 227 -18.57 -8.67 -2.45
CA TYR A 227 -18.55 -7.35 -3.04
C TYR A 227 -19.98 -6.82 -3.14
N ASP A 228 -20.09 -5.52 -2.91
CA ASP A 228 -21.28 -4.74 -3.21
C ASP A 228 -20.87 -3.50 -4.02
N ALA A 229 -21.81 -2.95 -4.77
CA ALA A 229 -21.60 -1.78 -5.60
C ALA A 229 -22.81 -0.86 -5.53
N LEU A 230 -22.56 0.37 -5.10
CA LEU A 230 -23.58 1.40 -4.93
C LEU A 230 -23.36 2.53 -5.93
N THR A 231 -24.43 3.25 -6.25
CA THR A 231 -24.36 4.45 -7.09
C THR A 231 -23.35 5.45 -6.51
N PRO A 232 -22.51 6.09 -7.35
CA PRO A 232 -21.58 7.09 -6.86
C PRO A 232 -22.30 8.29 -6.24
N THR A 233 -21.80 8.73 -5.09
CA THR A 233 -22.25 9.98 -4.46
C THR A 233 -21.57 11.18 -5.12
N SER A 234 -22.14 12.37 -4.94
CA SER A 234 -21.68 13.60 -5.62
C SER A 234 -20.96 14.59 -4.70
N ASN A 235 -20.94 14.35 -3.40
CA ASN A 235 -20.25 15.18 -2.41
C ASN A 235 -19.67 14.33 -1.28
N VAL A 236 -18.76 14.96 -0.51
CA VAL A 236 -18.02 14.33 0.60
C VAL A 236 -18.94 13.81 1.71
N ALA A 237 -19.96 14.58 2.10
CA ALA A 237 -20.84 14.21 3.20
C ALA A 237 -21.69 12.97 2.87
N ASP A 238 -22.24 12.92 1.66
CA ASP A 238 -23.02 11.77 1.18
C ASP A 238 -22.13 10.54 1.03
N PHE A 239 -20.89 10.69 0.55
CA PHE A 239 -19.93 9.58 0.52
C PHE A 239 -19.67 9.02 1.92
N ILE A 240 -19.38 9.88 2.90
CA ILE A 240 -19.12 9.46 4.28
C ILE A 240 -20.34 8.75 4.86
N ALA A 241 -21.54 9.26 4.64
CA ALA A 241 -22.77 8.63 5.10
C ALA A 241 -22.95 7.23 4.49
N GLN A 242 -22.81 7.10 3.16
CA GLN A 242 -22.90 5.82 2.46
C GLN A 242 -21.81 4.84 2.92
N ALA A 243 -20.55 5.29 2.99
CA ALA A 243 -19.43 4.46 3.40
C ALA A 243 -19.54 3.99 4.85
N ASN A 244 -20.06 4.82 5.77
CA ASN A 244 -20.34 4.41 7.14
C ASN A 244 -21.51 3.42 7.23
N GLN A 245 -22.54 3.57 6.40
CA GLN A 245 -23.65 2.62 6.34
C GLN A 245 -23.17 1.23 5.88
N GLU A 246 -22.33 1.17 4.84
CA GLU A 246 -21.71 -0.08 4.39
C GLU A 246 -20.67 -0.59 5.38
N GLY A 247 -19.87 0.30 5.97
CA GLY A 247 -18.90 0.00 7.01
C GLY A 247 -19.52 -0.68 8.24
N ALA A 248 -20.73 -0.28 8.64
CA ALA A 248 -21.49 -0.92 9.72
C ALA A 248 -21.94 -2.36 9.37
N LYS A 249 -22.10 -2.67 8.08
CA LYS A 249 -22.36 -4.03 7.57
C LYS A 249 -21.08 -4.85 7.39
N GLY A 250 -19.91 -4.24 7.61
CA GLY A 250 -18.58 -4.84 7.47
C GLY A 250 -17.96 -4.73 6.09
N TYR A 251 -18.47 -3.81 5.26
CA TYR A 251 -17.93 -3.52 3.94
C TYR A 251 -16.93 -2.37 4.00
N ARG A 252 -15.71 -2.62 3.51
CA ARG A 252 -14.69 -1.59 3.28
C ARG A 252 -14.91 -0.96 1.91
N ALA A 253 -14.97 0.38 1.87
CA ALA A 253 -14.87 1.14 0.63
C ALA A 253 -13.57 0.78 -0.10
N LYS A 254 -13.70 0.35 -1.35
CA LYS A 254 -12.58 0.07 -2.24
C LYS A 254 -12.33 1.32 -3.09
N GLY A 255 -13.17 1.57 -4.09
CA GLY A 255 -12.92 2.59 -5.09
C GLY A 255 -14.14 2.88 -5.97
N ALA A 256 -14.18 4.04 -6.59
CA ALA A 256 -15.12 4.31 -7.68
C ALA A 256 -14.58 3.63 -8.95
N MET A 257 -15.44 2.88 -9.63
CA MET A 257 -15.06 2.12 -10.82
C MET A 257 -16.03 2.37 -11.95
N MET A 258 -15.48 2.31 -13.16
CA MET A 258 -16.21 2.41 -14.42
C MET A 258 -16.37 1.03 -15.03
N PHE A 259 -17.58 0.72 -15.50
CA PHE A 259 -17.94 -0.53 -16.17
C PHE A 259 -18.65 -0.19 -17.48
N GLY A 260 -17.87 0.06 -18.54
CA GLY A 260 -18.41 0.63 -19.78
C GLY A 260 -18.96 2.04 -19.54
N SER A 261 -20.28 2.23 -19.72
CA SER A 261 -20.97 3.50 -19.43
C SER A 261 -21.43 3.62 -17.97
N ASP A 262 -21.40 2.52 -17.21
CA ASP A 262 -21.85 2.50 -15.83
C ASP A 262 -20.70 2.87 -14.89
N SER A 263 -21.05 3.36 -13.70
CA SER A 263 -20.09 3.66 -12.65
C SER A 263 -20.66 3.29 -11.28
N ALA A 264 -19.83 2.78 -10.38
CA ALA A 264 -20.24 2.47 -9.01
C ALA A 264 -19.11 2.67 -7.99
N TRP A 265 -19.47 2.97 -6.75
CA TRP A 265 -18.59 2.76 -5.59
C TRP A 265 -18.61 1.30 -5.22
N VAL A 266 -17.46 0.65 -5.32
CA VAL A 266 -17.27 -0.75 -4.95
C VAL A 266 -16.87 -0.84 -3.49
N TYR A 267 -17.48 -1.80 -2.81
CA TYR A 267 -17.19 -2.17 -1.44
C TYR A 267 -16.84 -3.64 -1.34
N VAL A 268 -15.99 -4.01 -0.37
CA VAL A 268 -15.54 -5.38 -0.14
C VAL A 268 -15.65 -5.76 1.33
N LYS A 269 -16.12 -6.98 1.59
CA LYS A 269 -16.20 -7.56 2.93
C LYS A 269 -15.48 -8.90 2.97
N ASP A 270 -14.62 -9.08 3.96
CA ASP A 270 -14.15 -10.41 4.35
C ASP A 270 -15.26 -11.11 5.15
N ARG A 271 -15.73 -12.25 4.65
CA ARG A 271 -16.82 -13.03 5.23
C ARG A 271 -16.39 -13.91 6.40
N THR A 272 -15.08 -14.07 6.61
CA THR A 272 -14.53 -14.88 7.71
C THR A 272 -14.34 -14.08 8.99
N GLN A 273 -14.53 -12.77 8.91
CA GLN A 273 -14.43 -11.85 10.02
C GLN A 273 -15.74 -11.05 10.12
N SER A 274 -15.90 -10.31 11.21
CA SER A 274 -17.02 -9.39 11.41
C SER A 274 -16.51 -7.96 11.50
N PRO A 275 -15.80 -7.45 10.48
CA PRO A 275 -15.17 -6.15 10.56
C PRO A 275 -16.23 -5.06 10.65
N VAL A 276 -15.86 -3.92 11.23
CA VAL A 276 -16.63 -2.68 11.14
C VAL A 276 -15.68 -1.58 10.70
N PHE A 277 -16.12 -0.76 9.75
CA PHE A 277 -15.36 0.37 9.24
C PHE A 277 -16.09 1.68 9.51
N ALA A 278 -15.36 2.69 9.96
CA ALA A 278 -15.88 4.04 10.14
C ALA A 278 -15.02 5.05 9.39
N TYR A 279 -15.65 5.92 8.61
CA TYR A 279 -15.03 6.84 7.66
C TYR A 279 -15.17 8.29 8.11
N ARG A 280 -14.12 9.06 7.82
CA ARG A 280 -14.06 10.51 8.02
C ARG A 280 -13.21 11.15 6.92
N SER A 281 -13.31 12.47 6.80
CA SER A 281 -12.48 13.25 5.88
C SER A 281 -11.83 14.45 6.55
N THR A 282 -10.75 14.93 5.95
CA THR A 282 -10.11 16.21 6.23
C THR A 282 -9.83 16.95 4.92
N ALA A 283 -9.38 18.20 5.00
CA ALA A 283 -8.90 18.92 3.82
C ALA A 283 -7.65 18.22 3.25
N VAL A 284 -7.51 18.27 1.92
CA VAL A 284 -6.27 17.84 1.25
C VAL A 284 -5.13 18.80 1.61
N GLN A 285 -3.95 18.24 1.84
CA GLN A 285 -2.74 19.01 2.14
C GLN A 285 -1.97 19.28 0.85
N SER A 286 -1.47 20.51 0.70
CA SER A 286 -0.73 20.93 -0.50
C SER A 286 0.78 20.74 -0.42
N THR A 287 1.30 20.38 0.76
CA THR A 287 2.72 20.09 1.05
C THR A 287 2.87 18.66 1.56
N GLY A 288 4.01 18.05 1.29
CA GLY A 288 4.31 16.71 1.80
C GLY A 288 4.40 16.69 3.32
N ALA A 289 4.99 17.72 3.93
CA ALA A 289 5.06 17.85 5.39
C ALA A 289 3.67 17.95 6.04
N GLY A 290 2.79 18.79 5.48
CA GLY A 290 1.41 18.91 5.96
C GLY A 290 0.63 17.60 5.86
N PHE A 291 0.81 16.85 4.76
CA PHE A 291 0.23 15.51 4.64
C PHE A 291 0.74 14.55 5.73
N ILE A 292 2.05 14.53 6.00
CA ILE A 292 2.63 13.65 7.02
C ILE A 292 2.12 14.00 8.41
N ASP A 293 2.08 15.28 8.78
CA ASP A 293 1.54 15.72 10.07
C ASP A 293 0.07 15.34 10.24
N GLN A 294 -0.74 15.57 9.20
CA GLN A 294 -2.15 15.19 9.19
C GLN A 294 -2.33 13.68 9.31
N SER A 295 -1.63 12.90 8.48
CA SER A 295 -1.77 11.44 8.43
C SER A 295 -1.24 10.77 9.69
N ASN A 296 -0.18 11.30 10.30
CA ASN A 296 0.30 10.83 11.61
C ASN A 296 -0.65 11.17 12.76
N THR A 297 -1.28 12.35 12.72
CA THR A 297 -2.32 12.71 13.69
C THR A 297 -3.52 11.77 13.60
N MET A 298 -3.95 11.44 12.38
CA MET A 298 -5.04 10.48 12.14
C MET A 298 -4.65 9.05 12.48
N GLY A 299 -3.42 8.65 12.15
CA GLY A 299 -2.85 7.34 12.45
C GLY A 299 -2.69 7.08 13.95
N ALA A 300 -2.34 8.10 14.73
CA ALA A 300 -2.31 8.04 16.19
C ALA A 300 -3.71 7.83 16.82
N GLN A 301 -4.76 8.19 16.09
CA GLN A 301 -6.16 7.93 16.47
C GLN A 301 -6.69 6.60 15.90
N GLY A 302 -5.83 5.77 15.30
CA GLY A 302 -6.20 4.50 14.69
C GLY A 302 -6.94 4.63 13.36
N ASN A 303 -6.79 5.75 12.65
CA ASN A 303 -7.38 5.95 11.32
C ASN A 303 -6.33 5.76 10.22
N ALA A 304 -6.56 4.76 9.39
CA ALA A 304 -5.78 4.49 8.18
C ALA A 304 -6.19 5.43 7.05
N TYR A 305 -5.21 5.92 6.30
CA TYR A 305 -5.44 6.69 5.09
C TYR A 305 -6.08 5.81 4.00
N LEU A 306 -7.13 6.30 3.37
CA LEU A 306 -7.78 5.67 2.23
C LEU A 306 -7.27 6.26 0.91
N GLY A 307 -7.12 7.58 0.85
CA GLY A 307 -6.78 8.30 -0.38
C GLY A 307 -7.40 9.69 -0.41
N ASP A 308 -6.93 10.50 -1.34
CA ASP A 308 -7.55 11.77 -1.69
C ASP A 308 -8.59 11.51 -2.78
N LEU A 309 -9.85 11.78 -2.48
CA LEU A 309 -10.97 11.53 -3.40
C LEU A 309 -11.67 12.85 -3.71
N ALA A 310 -12.14 12.99 -4.94
CA ALA A 310 -12.82 14.20 -5.40
C ALA A 310 -14.31 13.97 -5.65
N PHE A 311 -15.13 14.69 -4.89
CA PHE A 311 -16.59 14.71 -5.04
C PHE A 311 -17.04 16.17 -5.29
N GLY A 312 -16.56 16.74 -6.40
CA GLY A 312 -16.61 18.18 -6.67
C GLY A 312 -15.46 18.95 -6.00
N THR A 313 -15.24 18.72 -4.70
CA THR A 313 -14.08 19.23 -3.96
C THR A 313 -13.22 18.05 -3.48
N PRO A 314 -11.88 18.09 -3.64
CA PRO A 314 -10.99 17.07 -3.09
C PRO A 314 -11.01 17.06 -1.55
N ALA A 315 -11.00 15.87 -0.97
CA ALA A 315 -10.80 15.66 0.46
C ALA A 315 -9.92 14.44 0.71
N SER A 316 -9.14 14.47 1.79
CA SER A 316 -8.38 13.30 2.25
C SER A 316 -9.29 12.43 3.10
N PHE A 317 -9.43 11.16 2.75
CA PHE A 317 -10.29 10.21 3.45
C PHE A 317 -9.47 9.27 4.32
N TYR A 318 -10.02 8.99 5.50
CA TYR A 318 -9.44 8.06 6.46
C TYR A 318 -10.52 7.15 7.00
N PHE A 319 -10.13 5.98 7.47
CA PHE A 319 -11.03 5.02 8.09
C PHE A 319 -10.40 4.35 9.31
N SER A 320 -11.21 4.04 10.32
CA SER A 320 -10.83 3.08 11.36
C SER A 320 -11.47 1.73 11.06
N ALA A 321 -10.78 0.67 11.48
CA ALA A 321 -11.26 -0.70 11.36
C ALA A 321 -11.25 -1.38 12.75
N SER A 322 -12.31 -2.11 13.06
CA SER A 322 -12.39 -2.96 14.26
C SER A 322 -12.84 -4.36 13.89
N ASN A 323 -12.53 -5.36 14.74
CA ASN A 323 -12.82 -6.78 14.49
C ASN A 323 -12.29 -7.28 13.14
N CYS A 324 -11.11 -6.76 12.75
CA CYS A 324 -10.53 -6.89 11.44
C CYS A 324 -9.03 -7.18 11.57
N THR A 325 -8.55 -8.18 10.83
CA THR A 325 -7.12 -8.47 10.65
C THR A 325 -6.78 -8.61 9.16
N GLY A 326 -5.52 -8.33 8.81
CA GLY A 326 -5.03 -8.41 7.43
C GLY A 326 -5.20 -7.10 6.65
N PHE A 327 -5.00 -7.20 5.33
CA PHE A 327 -4.77 -6.03 4.48
C PHE A 327 -6.00 -5.12 4.30
N LEU A 328 -7.23 -5.62 4.52
CA LEU A 328 -8.42 -4.75 4.51
C LEU A 328 -8.48 -3.81 5.71
N CYS A 329 -7.69 -4.05 6.76
CA CYS A 329 -7.81 -3.34 8.04
C CYS A 329 -6.81 -2.20 8.18
N THR A 330 -6.02 -1.94 7.14
CA THR A 330 -4.94 -0.96 7.11
C THR A 330 -4.96 -0.21 5.77
N THR A 331 -4.12 0.82 5.65
CA THR A 331 -3.98 1.59 4.41
C THR A 331 -3.55 0.66 3.26
N LEU A 332 -4.20 0.74 2.12
CA LEU A 332 -3.70 0.11 0.90
C LEU A 332 -3.11 1.19 -0.01
N ASN A 333 -2.40 0.76 -1.05
CA ASN A 333 -2.01 1.68 -2.12
C ASN A 333 -3.27 2.36 -2.69
N PRO A 334 -3.42 3.69 -2.54
CA PRO A 334 -4.64 4.40 -2.93
C PRO A 334 -4.93 4.40 -4.43
N LEU A 335 -3.93 4.13 -5.26
CA LEU A 335 -4.06 4.18 -6.72
C LEU A 335 -4.34 2.80 -7.33
N THR A 336 -3.84 1.74 -6.71
CA THR A 336 -3.86 0.40 -7.32
C THR A 336 -4.74 -0.60 -6.58
N GLN A 337 -5.06 -0.34 -5.30
CA GLN A 337 -5.70 -1.34 -4.43
C GLN A 337 -6.98 -0.83 -3.73
N ASN A 338 -7.23 0.48 -3.74
CA ASN A 338 -8.51 1.09 -3.37
C ASN A 338 -9.24 1.43 -4.67
#